data_AF-A0A3B8JVW4-F1
#
_entry.id   AF-A0A3B8JVW4-F1
#
_cell.length_a   1.000
_cell.length_b   1.000
_cell.length_c   1.000
_cell.angle_alpha   90.00
_cell.angle_beta   90.00
_cell.angle_gamma   90.00
#
_symmetry.space_group_name_H-M   'P 1'
#
loop_
_entity.id
_entity.type
_entity.pdbx_description
1 polymer ?
#
loop_
_entity_poly.entity_id
_entity_poly.type
_entity_poly.pdbx_seq_one_letter_code
_entity_poly.pdbx_strand_id
1 'polypeptide(L)' 'MVIDTTVETKAIARYIRMSPFKVRRVLDQIRGRSYREALIILEFMPYRA' A
#
# COMPACT_ATOMS: atom_id res chain seq x y z
N MET A 1 -7.19 -10.61 -15.02
CA MET A 1 -5.99 -10.01 -15.63
C MET A 1 -4.81 -10.88 -15.22
N VAL A 2 -4.11 -11.48 -16.18
CA VAL A 2 -2.93 -12.33 -15.92
C VAL A 2 -1.83 -11.41 -15.39
N ILE A 3 -1.42 -11.62 -14.14
CA ILE A 3 -0.24 -10.97 -13.57
C ILE A 3 0.97 -11.83 -13.95
N ASP A 4 1.97 -11.23 -14.58
CA ASP A 4 3.28 -11.87 -14.75
C ASP A 4 3.87 -12.10 -13.35
N THR A 5 3.81 -13.35 -12.86
CA THR A 5 4.23 -13.74 -11.50
C THR A 5 5.74 -13.90 -11.34
N THR A 6 6.52 -13.55 -12.36
CA THR A 6 7.96 -13.82 -12.40
C THR A 6 8.83 -12.63 -11.95
N VAL A 7 8.26 -11.42 -11.88
CA VAL A 7 8.98 -10.19 -11.51
C VAL A 7 8.37 -9.59 -10.25
N GLU A 8 8.78 -10.13 -9.10
CA GLU A 8 8.45 -9.55 -7.80
C GLU A 8 9.53 -8.51 -7.40
N THR A 9 9.09 -7.37 -6.87
CA THR A 9 9.98 -6.34 -6.33
C THR A 9 9.63 -6.05 -4.88
N LYS A 10 10.66 -5.83 -4.05
CA LYS A 10 10.50 -5.56 -2.62
C LYS A 10 11.17 -4.24 -2.25
N ALA A 11 10.40 -3.35 -1.64
CA ALA A 11 10.89 -2.11 -1.04
C ALA A 11 10.66 -2.12 0.48
N ILE A 12 11.60 -1.57 1.26
CA ILE A 12 11.51 -1.50 2.73
C ILE A 12 11.82 -0.08 3.18
N ALA A 13 10.88 0.54 3.90
CA ALA A 13 11.08 1.81 4.60
C ALA A 13 11.26 1.55 6.10
N ARG A 14 12.33 2.09 6.70
CA ARG A 14 12.64 1.95 8.14
C ARG A 14 12.50 3.31 8.85
N TYR A 15 12.26 3.26 10.17
CA TYR A 15 12.19 4.44 11.05
C TYR A 15 11.05 5.43 10.74
N ILE A 16 9.90 4.93 10.28
CA ILE A 16 8.72 5.74 10.02
C ILE A 16 8.17 6.28 11.35
N ARG A 17 7.99 7.60 11.44
CA ARG A 17 7.49 8.31 12.63
C ARG A 17 5.96 8.23 12.73
N MET A 18 5.41 7.02 12.69
CA MET A 18 3.97 6.79 12.76
C MET A 18 3.63 5.59 13.62
N SER A 19 2.49 5.66 14.32
CA SER A 19 1.96 4.52 15.06
C SER A 19 1.68 3.34 14.12
N PRO A 20 2.08 2.10 14.47
CA PRO A 20 1.81 0.91 13.67
C PRO A 20 0.33 0.74 13.32
N PHE A 21 -0.59 1.14 14.19
CA PHE A 21 -2.02 1.04 13.97
C PHE A 21 -2.52 1.96 12.85
N LYS A 22 -1.98 3.17 12.76
CA LYS A 22 -2.33 4.11 11.67
C LYS A 22 -1.87 3.58 10.31
N VAL A 23 -0.67 2.99 10.27
CA VAL A 23 -0.09 2.39 9.05
C VAL A 23 -0.90 1.16 8.62
N ARG A 24 -1.18 0.23 9.55
CA ARG A 24 -1.94 -1.00 9.25
C ARG A 24 -3.30 -0.71 8.65
N ARG A 25 -4.02 0.30 9.16
CA ARG A 25 -5.33 0.70 8.62
C ARG A 25 -5.28 1.04 7.13
N VAL A 26 -4.20 1.66 6.64
CA VAL A 26 -4.04 1.98 5.21
C VAL A 26 -3.58 0.73 4.43
N LEU A 27 -2.64 -0.04 4.98
CA LEU A 27 -2.11 -1.25 4.35
C LEU A 27 -3.19 -2.31 4.10
N ASP A 28 -4.11 -2.49 5.05
CA ASP A 28 -5.17 -3.48 4.94
C ASP A 28 -6.18 -3.13 3.83
N GLN A 29 -6.27 -1.86 3.40
CA GLN A 29 -7.14 -1.44 2.30
C GLN A 29 -6.53 -1.70 0.91
N ILE A 30 -5.20 -1.58 0.80
CA ILE A 30 -4.49 -1.72 -0.49
C ILE A 30 -3.98 -3.15 -0.73
N ARG A 31 -4.00 -4.03 0.29
CA ARG A 31 -3.54 -5.42 0.15
C ARG A 31 -4.42 -6.18 -0.85
N GLY A 32 -3.78 -6.85 -1.81
CA GLY A 32 -4.48 -7.64 -2.84
C GLY A 32 -5.09 -6.82 -3.98
N ARG A 33 -4.89 -5.50 -3.99
CA ARG A 33 -5.29 -4.62 -5.11
C ARG A 33 -4.20 -4.54 -6.16
N SER A 34 -4.59 -4.20 -7.40
CA SER A 34 -3.61 -3.86 -8.42
C SER A 34 -2.89 -2.55 -8.07
N TYR A 35 -1.69 -2.35 -8.62
CA TYR A 35 -0.90 -1.14 -8.38
C TYR A 35 -1.68 0.15 -8.67
N ARG A 36 -2.42 0.19 -9.80
CA ARG A 36 -3.20 1.37 -10.20
C ARG A 36 -4.35 1.66 -9.24
N GLU A 37 -5.08 0.63 -8.83
CA GLU A 37 -6.17 0.80 -7.85
C GLU A 37 -5.64 1.24 -6.50
N ALA A 38 -4.53 0.66 -6.03
CA ALA A 38 -3.90 1.06 -4.78
C ALA A 38 -3.47 2.53 -4.80
N LEU A 39 -2.94 3.02 -5.92
CA LEU A 39 -2.54 4.42 -6.07
C LEU A 39 -3.74 5.37 -5.97
N ILE A 40 -4.84 5.05 -6.66
CA ILE A 40 -6.09 5.82 -6.61
C ILE A 40 -6.65 5.84 -5.17
N ILE A 41 -6.69 4.68 -4.51
CA ILE A 41 -7.18 4.57 -3.13
C ILE A 41 -6.36 5.47 -2.19
N LEU A 42 -5.04 5.50 -2.34
CA LEU A 42 -4.15 6.33 -1.53
C LEU A 42 -4.37 7.83 -1.79
N GLU A 43 -4.62 8.22 -3.04
CA GLU A 43 -4.84 9.62 -3.43
C GLU A 43 -6.15 10.20 -2.85
N PHE A 44 -7.21 9.38 -2.81
CA PHE A 44 -8.54 9.82 -2.35
C PHE A 44 -8.84 9.47 -0.88
N MET A 45 -7.90 8.87 -0.15
CA MET A 45 -8.14 8.52 1.25
C MET A 45 -8.25 9.78 2.13
N PRO A 46 -9.18 9.79 3.12
CA PRO A 46 -9.32 10.93 4.04
C PRO A 46 -8.18 11.01 5.07
N TYR A 47 -7.31 10.00 5.09
CA TYR A 47 -6.22 9.91 6.05
C TYR A 47 -4.97 10.56 5.48
N ARG A 48 -4.52 11.64 6.10
CA ARG A 48 -3.16 12.15 5.94
C ARG A 48 -2.24 11.31 6.82
N ALA A 49 -1.68 10.27 6.23
CA ALA A 49 -0.57 9.52 6.80
C ALA A 49 0.72 10.31 6.52
#